data_AF-A0A850QP77-F1
#
_entry.id   AF-A0A850QP77-F1
#
_cell.length_a   1.000
_cell.length_b   1.000
_cell.length_c   1.000
_cell.angle_alpha   90.00
_cell.angle_beta   90.00
_cell.angle_gamma   90.00
#
_symmetry.space_group_name_H-M   'P 1'
#
loop_
_entity.id
_entity.type
_entity.pdbx_description
1 polymer ?
#
loop_
_entity_poly.entity_id
_entity_poly.type
_entity_poly.pdbx_seq_one_letter_code
_entity_poly.pdbx_strand_id
1 'polypeptide(L)' 'MIIVVEVKNDILGNDEFWRGPADRVSEIRNIPARRLAELVSTDGLPRKSGMWHVRKLEA' A
#
# COMPACT_ATOMS: atom_id res chain seq x y z
N MET A 1 6.50 11.86 1.13
CA MET A 1 5.43 10.96 1.63
C MET A 1 5.87 9.53 1.44
N ILE A 2 5.81 8.73 2.50
CA ILE A 2 6.06 7.28 2.41
C ILE A 2 4.72 6.57 2.30
N ILE A 3 4.63 5.60 1.39
CA ILE A 3 3.49 4.71 1.23
C ILE A 3 3.88 3.34 1.80
N VAL A 4 2.97 2.75 2.57
CA VAL A 4 3.10 1.41 3.14
C VAL A 4 1.95 0.56 2.64
N VAL A 5 2.28 -0.58 2.04
CA VAL A 5 1.34 -1.60 1.58
C VAL A 5 1.46 -2.79 2.51
N GLU A 6 0.38 -3.07 3.22
CA GLU A 6 0.25 -4.20 4.14
C GLU A 6 -0.69 -5.23 3.54
N VAL A 7 -0.36 -6.49 3.77
CA VAL A 7 -1.31 -7.60 3.65
C VAL A 7 -1.84 -7.86 5.04
N LYS A 8 -3.17 -7.84 5.21
CA LYS A 8 -3.80 -8.35 6.43
C LYS A 8 -4.69 -9.54 6.12
N ASN A 9 -4.41 -10.65 6.80
CA ASN A 9 -5.15 -11.89 6.69
C ASN A 9 -5.20 -12.54 8.07
N ASP A 10 -6.41 -12.81 8.57
CA ASP A 10 -6.59 -13.35 9.93
C ASP A 10 -6.10 -14.80 10.11
N ILE A 11 -5.84 -15.51 9.00
CA ILE A 11 -5.37 -16.90 8.98
C ILE A 11 -3.86 -16.95 8.74
N LEU A 12 -3.35 -16.14 7.81
CA LEU A 12 -1.95 -16.17 7.36
C LEU A 12 -1.06 -15.13 8.06
N GLY A 13 -1.65 -14.25 8.87
CA GLY A 13 -0.94 -13.16 9.54
C GLY A 13 -0.93 -11.87 8.74
N ASN A 14 -0.50 -10.80 9.41
CA ASN A 14 -0.33 -9.47 8.83
C ASN A 14 1.15 -9.29 8.46
N ASP A 15 1.42 -8.79 7.26
CA ASP A 15 2.79 -8.57 6.77
C ASP A 15 2.91 -7.26 5.96
N GLU A 16 4.10 -6.66 5.95
CA GLU A 16 4.42 -5.51 5.10
C GLU A 16 4.87 -6.02 3.73
N PHE A 17 4.03 -5.83 2.71
CA PHE A 17 4.35 -6.26 1.36
C PHE A 17 5.32 -5.29 0.66
N TRP A 18 5.18 -3.99 0.92
CA TRP A 18 6.04 -2.98 0.31
C TRP A 18 6.02 -1.68 1.11
N ARG A 19 7.16 -0.99 1.17
CA ARG A 19 7.31 0.35 1.75
C ARG A 19 8.27 1.18 0.91
N GLY A 20 7.88 2.41 0.60
CA GLY A 20 8.71 3.30 -0.17
C GLY A 20 8.09 4.67 -0.44
N PRO A 21 8.82 5.57 -1.09
CA PRO A 21 8.31 6.89 -1.44
C PRO A 21 7.25 6.79 -2.56
N ALA A 22 6.33 7.77 -2.58
CA ALA A 22 5.19 7.79 -3.50
C ALA A 22 5.56 7.78 -4.99
N ASP A 23 6.73 8.29 -5.36
CA ASP A 23 7.26 8.27 -6.74
C ASP A 23 7.75 6.89 -7.19
N ARG A 24 7.88 5.92 -6.27
CA ARG A 24 8.33 4.55 -6.53
C ARG A 24 7.22 3.50 -6.47
N VAL A 25 5.95 3.89 -6.36
CA VAL A 25 4.82 2.93 -6.35
C VAL A 25 4.73 2.08 -7.61
N SER A 26 5.33 2.52 -8.72
CA SER A 26 5.44 1.75 -9.97
C SER A 26 6.24 0.44 -9.82
N GLU A 27 7.08 0.31 -8.79
CA GLU A 27 7.86 -0.89 -8.49
C GLU A 27 7.03 -2.04 -7.93
N ILE A 28 5.82 -1.74 -7.42
CA ILE A 28 4.91 -2.72 -6.86
C ILE A 28 4.43 -3.65 -7.99
N ARG A 29 4.88 -4.90 -7.97
CA ARG A 29 4.57 -5.89 -9.03
C ARG A 29 3.13 -6.40 -8.97
N ASN A 30 2.51 -6.41 -7.79
CA ASN A 30 1.12 -6.83 -7.64
C ASN A 30 0.19 -5.70 -8.10
N ILE A 31 -0.59 -5.95 -9.16
CA ILE A 31 -1.43 -4.92 -9.80
C ILE A 31 -2.49 -4.32 -8.85
N PRO A 32 -3.29 -5.13 -8.11
CA PRO A 32 -4.22 -4.59 -7.11
C PRO A 32 -3.54 -3.70 -6.06
N ALA A 33 -2.43 -4.16 -5.48
CA ALA A 33 -1.68 -3.39 -4.50
C ALA A 33 -1.15 -2.08 -5.07
N ARG A 34 -0.61 -2.12 -6.30
CA ARG A 34 -0.08 -0.94 -6.98
C ARG A 34 -1.16 0.11 -7.22
N ARG A 35 -2.33 -0.29 -7.73
CA ARG A 35 -3.44 0.64 -7.98
C ARG A 35 -3.92 1.33 -6.71
N LEU A 36 -3.98 0.60 -5.59
CA LEU A 36 -4.31 1.21 -4.29
C LEU A 36 -3.21 2.21 -3.88
N ALA A 37 -1.95 1.86 -4.02
CA ALA A 37 -0.81 2.73 -3.71
C ALA A 37 -0.77 3.99 -4.59
N GLU A 38 -1.13 3.91 -5.87
CA GLU A 38 -1.27 5.06 -6.77
C GLU A 38 -2.37 6.02 -6.28
N LEU A 39 -3.52 5.49 -5.85
CA LEU A 39 -4.61 6.30 -5.28
C LEU A 39 -4.16 7.00 -3.99
N VAL A 40 -3.56 6.26 -3.04
CA VAL A 40 -3.04 6.85 -1.79
C VAL A 40 -1.93 7.86 -2.09
N SER A 41 -1.12 7.63 -3.12
CA SER A 41 -0.08 8.59 -3.54
C SER A 41 -0.66 9.90 -4.08
N THR A 42 -1.88 9.86 -4.59
CA THR A 42 -2.56 11.01 -5.20
C THR A 42 -3.32 11.83 -4.15
N ASP A 43 -4.12 11.18 -3.31
CA ASP A 43 -5.01 11.87 -2.35
C ASP A 43 -4.54 11.79 -0.90
N GLY A 44 -3.53 10.97 -0.60
CA GLY A 44 -3.01 10.76 0.75
C GLY A 44 -3.95 9.97 1.67
N LEU A 45 -5.09 9.47 1.19
CA LEU A 45 -6.09 8.80 1.99
C LEU A 45 -5.80 7.29 2.06
N PRO A 46 -5.92 6.65 3.23
CA PRO A 46 -5.75 5.21 3.34
C PRO A 46 -6.82 4.46 2.53
N ARG A 47 -6.44 3.34 1.91
CA ARG A 47 -7.31 2.51 1.05
C ARG A 47 -7.22 1.03 1.40
N LYS A 48 -8.30 0.30 1.14
CA LYS A 48 -8.42 -1.14 1.35
C LYS A 48 -9.04 -1.83 0.15
N SER A 49 -8.54 -3.02 -0.22
CA SER A 49 -9.25 -3.96 -1.11
C SER A 49 -8.87 -5.41 -0.78
N GLY A 50 -9.85 -6.20 -0.34
CA GLY A 50 -9.60 -7.57 0.12
C GLY A 50 -8.58 -7.60 1.26
N MET A 51 -7.47 -8.32 1.04
CA MET A 51 -6.35 -8.43 1.98
C MET A 51 -5.39 -7.22 1.95
N TRP A 52 -5.49 -6.35 0.94
CA TRP A 52 -4.59 -5.22 0.78
C TRP A 52 -5.04 -4.02 1.59
N HIS A 53 -4.14 -3.49 2.40
CA HIS A 53 -4.28 -2.22 3.10
C HIS A 53 -3.13 -1.30 2.72
N VAL A 54 -3.45 -0.07 2.33
CA VAL A 54 -2.44 0.91 1.93
C VAL A 54 -2.65 2.19 2.71
N ARG A 55 -1.57 2.73 3.26
CA ARG A 55 -1.58 3.97 4.06
C ARG A 55 -0.35 4.81 3.76
N LYS A 56 -0.47 6.12 3.98
CA LYS A 56 0.69 7.01 4.03
C LYS A 56 1.28 7.04 5.43
N LEU A 57 2.58 7.31 5.50
CA LEU A 57 3.26 7.81 6.68
C LEU A 57 3.69 9.24 6.38
N GLU A 58 3.30 10.15 7.27
CA GLU A 58 3.92 11.47 7.32
C GLU A 58 5.29 11.30 7.97
N ALA A 59 6.32 11.85 7.31
CA ALA A 59 7.69 11.83 7.81
C ALA A 59 7.85 12.90 8.89
#